data_AF-A0A8M6Z2R4-F1
#
_entry.id   AF-A0A8M6Z2R4-F1
#
_cell.length_a   1.000
_cell.length_b   1.000
_cell.length_c   1.000
_cell.angle_alpha   90.00
_cell.angle_beta   90.00
_cell.angle_gamma   90.00
#
_symmetry.space_group_name_H-M   'P 1'
#
loop_
_entity.id
_entity.type
_entity.pdbx_description
1 polymer ?
#
loop_
_entity_poly.entity_id
_entity_poly.type
_entity_poly.pdbx_seq_one_letter_code
_entity_poly.pdbx_strand_id
1 'polypeptide(L)'
;MACVQVYLCSNPEDSVVERTLIRQKVFPRLREYCRSTYGLDFRVIDPYEATKPKNWPTQQERLRILEDCWNNSLHSFFVGLVGEQYGDACLPEQVEASEFQLILQVCQRMGFKTDVLEKCYRRDENTIPPSFCMLEPSRRCKQTSVQASNAFFYMERDSLDLLHFITISGCK
;
A
#
# COMPACT_ATOMS: atom_id res chain seq x y z
N MET A 1 21.29 19.01 3.25
CA MET A 1 20.04 19.81 3.14
C MET A 1 18.91 18.95 3.63
N ALA A 2 18.07 19.44 4.52
CA ALA A 2 16.93 18.69 5.03
C ALA A 2 15.90 18.45 3.91
N CYS A 3 15.30 17.26 3.87
CA CYS A 3 14.43 16.81 2.77
C CYS A 3 13.11 16.27 3.33
N VAL A 4 11.99 16.71 2.77
CA VAL A 4 10.67 16.13 3.04
C VAL A 4 10.42 15.06 1.98
N GLN A 5 10.27 13.80 2.42
CA GLN A 5 9.94 12.68 1.56
C GLN A 5 8.50 12.26 1.78
N VAL A 6 7.71 12.22 0.70
CA VAL A 6 6.30 11.83 0.73
C VAL A 6 6.09 10.59 -0.12
N TYR A 7 5.58 9.52 0.47
CA TYR A 7 5.09 8.33 -0.20
C TYR A 7 3.69 8.59 -0.77
N LEU A 8 3.52 8.38 -2.07
CA LEU A 8 2.23 8.44 -2.74
C LEU A 8 1.60 7.04 -2.78
N CYS A 9 0.61 6.81 -1.92
CA CYS A 9 -0.17 5.58 -1.92
C CYS A 9 -1.39 5.73 -2.82
N SER A 10 -1.50 4.91 -3.87
CA SER A 10 -2.67 4.89 -4.72
C SER A 10 -2.80 3.56 -5.46
N ASN A 11 -3.98 3.30 -6.02
CA ASN A 11 -4.13 2.29 -7.07
C ASN A 11 -3.60 2.88 -8.39
N PRO A 12 -2.55 2.30 -8.99
CA PRO A 12 -1.95 2.87 -10.20
C PRO A 12 -2.87 2.83 -11.42
N GLU A 13 -3.82 1.91 -11.46
CA GLU A 13 -4.76 1.75 -12.58
C GLU A 13 -5.93 2.74 -12.51
N ASP A 14 -6.37 3.06 -11.30
CA ASP A 14 -7.52 3.94 -11.06
C ASP A 14 -7.12 5.43 -11.02
N SER A 15 -5.92 5.73 -10.51
CA SER A 15 -5.45 7.11 -10.28
C SER A 15 -4.54 7.67 -11.38
N VAL A 16 -4.63 7.18 -12.62
CA VAL A 16 -3.70 7.54 -13.71
C VAL A 16 -3.74 9.04 -14.01
N VAL A 17 -4.95 9.61 -14.12
CA VAL A 17 -5.15 11.01 -14.49
C VAL A 17 -4.68 11.92 -13.36
N GLU A 18 -5.05 11.59 -12.13
CA GLU A 18 -4.75 12.36 -10.93
C GLU A 18 -3.25 12.35 -10.64
N ARG A 19 -2.61 11.17 -10.69
CA ARG A 19 -1.14 11.08 -10.55
C ARG A 19 -0.43 11.91 -11.60
N THR A 20 -0.89 11.87 -12.85
CA THR A 20 -0.32 12.67 -13.94
C THR A 20 -0.46 14.17 -13.67
N LEU A 21 -1.66 14.63 -13.30
CA LEU A 21 -1.93 16.03 -13.01
C LEU A 21 -1.19 16.53 -11.77
N ILE A 22 -1.17 15.75 -10.69
CA ILE A 22 -0.45 16.05 -9.46
C ILE A 22 1.05 16.16 -9.76
N ARG A 23 1.61 15.22 -10.52
CA ARG A 23 3.03 15.23 -10.91
C ARG A 23 3.39 16.45 -11.76
N GLN A 24 2.53 16.83 -12.69
CA GLN A 24 2.80 17.95 -13.60
C GLN A 24 2.56 19.32 -12.95
N LYS A 25 1.52 19.47 -12.11
CA LYS A 25 1.06 20.77 -11.61
C LYS A 25 1.39 21.01 -10.14
N VAL A 26 1.36 19.99 -9.30
CA VAL A 26 1.45 20.13 -7.83
C VAL A 26 2.87 19.93 -7.33
N PHE A 27 3.53 18.81 -7.68
CA PHE A 27 4.88 18.51 -7.18
C PHE A 27 5.93 19.59 -7.51
N PRO A 28 5.97 20.20 -8.71
CA PRO A 28 6.93 21.24 -9.01
C PRO A 28 6.70 22.50 -8.16
N ARG A 29 5.43 22.88 -7.94
CA ARG A 29 5.06 24.05 -7.12
C ARG A 29 5.39 23.84 -5.65
N LEU A 30 5.09 22.66 -5.11
CA LEU A 30 5.44 22.30 -3.73
C LEU A 30 6.95 22.31 -3.52
N ARG A 31 7.71 21.74 -4.47
CA ARG A 31 9.17 21.75 -4.41
C ARG A 31 9.74 23.16 -4.41
N GLU A 32 9.25 24.03 -5.30
CA GLU A 32 9.68 25.42 -5.32
C GLU A 32 9.33 26.15 -4.02
N TYR A 33 8.13 25.93 -3.50
CA TYR A 33 7.65 26.54 -2.27
C TYR A 33 8.51 26.10 -1.05
N CYS A 34 8.76 24.80 -0.88
CA CYS A 34 9.61 24.27 0.17
C CYS A 34 11.04 24.81 0.09
N ARG A 35 11.58 24.90 -1.13
CA ARG A 35 12.94 25.41 -1.38
C ARG A 35 13.07 26.90 -1.08
N SER A 36 12.15 27.71 -1.59
CA SER A 36 12.19 29.17 -1.45
C SER A 36 11.80 29.68 -0.07
N THR A 37 10.84 29.01 0.60
CA THR A 37 10.30 29.46 1.89
C THR A 37 11.08 28.91 3.08
N TYR A 38 11.53 27.65 3.00
CA TYR A 38 12.14 26.94 4.13
C TYR A 38 13.57 26.46 3.86
N GLY A 39 14.09 26.61 2.63
CA GLY A 39 15.39 26.05 2.27
C GLY A 39 15.44 24.52 2.33
N LEU A 40 14.30 23.86 2.12
CA LEU A 40 14.15 22.40 2.18
C LEU A 40 13.96 21.82 0.78
N ASP A 41 14.48 20.61 0.55
CA ASP A 41 14.10 19.83 -0.64
C ASP A 41 12.79 19.08 -0.38
N PHE A 42 12.02 18.86 -1.44
CA PHE A 42 10.75 18.13 -1.40
C PHE A 42 10.77 17.03 -2.45
N ARG A 43 10.59 15.79 -2.00
CA ARG A 43 10.61 14.61 -2.85
C ARG A 43 9.34 13.80 -2.65
N VAL A 44 8.74 13.41 -3.76
CA VAL A 44 7.63 12.45 -3.75
C VAL A 44 8.13 11.14 -4.32
N ILE A 45 7.82 10.06 -3.61
CA ILE A 45 8.13 8.70 -4.01
C ILE A 45 6.82 8.05 -4.43
N ASP A 46 6.68 7.88 -5.74
CA ASP A 46 5.58 7.16 -6.35
C ASP A 46 6.07 5.75 -6.73
N PRO A 47 5.64 4.69 -6.01
CA PRO A 47 6.10 3.33 -6.26
C PRO A 47 5.75 2.83 -7.67
N TYR A 48 4.76 3.42 -8.34
CA TYR A 48 4.32 3.00 -9.66
C TYR A 48 4.75 3.96 -10.77
N GLU A 49 5.84 4.69 -10.55
CA GLU A 49 6.40 5.60 -11.55
C GLU A 49 6.80 4.88 -12.85
N ALA A 50 7.15 3.60 -12.76
CA ALA A 50 7.48 2.80 -13.92
C ALA A 50 6.28 2.62 -14.87
N THR A 51 6.50 2.88 -16.16
CA THR A 51 5.46 2.81 -17.20
C THR A 51 4.87 1.41 -17.38
N LYS A 52 5.63 0.35 -17.08
CA LYS A 52 5.22 -1.04 -17.31
C LYS A 52 4.83 -1.70 -15.98
N PRO A 53 3.63 -2.29 -15.85
CA PRO A 53 3.20 -2.97 -14.63
C PRO A 53 4.13 -4.07 -14.14
N LYS A 54 4.83 -4.76 -15.05
CA LYS A 54 5.83 -5.78 -14.71
C LYS A 54 7.02 -5.27 -13.89
N ASN A 55 7.24 -3.96 -13.87
CA ASN A 55 8.32 -3.30 -13.13
C ASN A 55 7.80 -2.65 -11.85
N TRP A 56 6.52 -2.80 -11.52
CA TRP A 56 5.98 -2.29 -10.27
C TRP A 56 6.51 -3.10 -9.08
N PRO A 57 6.72 -2.43 -7.94
CA PRO A 57 7.25 -3.08 -6.74
C PRO A 57 6.25 -4.09 -6.19
N THR A 58 6.80 -5.16 -5.62
CA THR A 58 6.09 -6.10 -4.77
C THR A 58 5.57 -5.42 -3.50
N GLN A 59 4.68 -6.09 -2.78
CA GLN A 59 4.18 -5.59 -1.51
C GLN A 59 5.30 -5.34 -0.50
N GLN A 60 6.28 -6.25 -0.40
CA GLN A 60 7.44 -6.08 0.47
C GLN A 60 8.28 -4.86 0.08
N GLU A 61 8.54 -4.66 -1.21
CA GLU A 61 9.28 -3.49 -1.69
C GLU A 61 8.53 -2.18 -1.39
N ARG A 62 7.20 -2.16 -1.55
CA ARG A 62 6.37 -1.00 -1.15
C ARG A 62 6.49 -0.70 0.34
N LEU A 63 6.43 -1.72 1.20
CA LEU A 63 6.59 -1.55 2.64
C LEU A 63 7.97 -1.03 3.02
N ARG A 64 9.04 -1.53 2.39
CA ARG A 64 10.40 -1.00 2.58
C ARG A 64 10.51 0.46 2.17
N ILE A 65 9.95 0.84 1.02
CA ILE A 65 9.93 2.24 0.57
C ILE A 65 9.16 3.12 1.56
N LEU A 66 8.03 2.62 2.09
CA LEU A 66 7.24 3.33 3.09
C LEU A 66 8.03 3.52 4.40
N GLU A 67 8.74 2.49 4.85
CA GLU A 67 9.62 2.53 6.02
C GLU A 67 10.81 3.48 5.81
N ASP A 68 11.39 3.50 4.61
CA ASP A 68 12.43 4.46 4.25
C ASP A 68 11.91 5.90 4.30
N CYS A 69 10.69 6.15 3.80
CA CYS A 69 10.03 7.45 3.91
C CYS A 69 9.77 7.83 5.37
N TRP A 70 9.36 6.86 6.21
CA TRP A 70 9.16 7.06 7.64
C TRP A 70 10.45 7.49 8.35
N ASN A 71 11.55 6.76 8.11
CA ASN A 71 12.82 6.98 8.81
C ASN A 71 13.56 8.25 8.35
N ASN A 72 13.38 8.67 7.09
CA ASN A 72 14.18 9.75 6.49
C ASN A 72 13.43 11.08 6.31
N SER A 73 12.09 11.09 6.43
CA SER A 73 11.30 12.33 6.30
C SER A 73 11.18 13.07 7.63
N LEU A 74 11.08 14.40 7.56
CA LEU A 74 11.02 15.23 8.77
C LEU A 74 9.74 15.08 9.58
N HIS A 75 8.55 14.94 8.96
CA HIS A 75 7.26 14.95 9.68
C HIS A 75 6.13 14.28 8.88
N SER A 76 5.84 14.78 7.69
CA SER A 76 4.76 14.24 6.84
C SER A 76 5.35 13.42 5.71
N PHE A 77 5.00 12.15 5.66
CA PHE A 77 5.61 11.21 4.73
C PHE A 77 4.61 10.40 3.90
N PHE A 78 3.30 10.64 4.03
CA PHE A 78 2.29 9.81 3.36
C PHE A 78 1.14 10.64 2.80
N VAL A 79 0.80 10.38 1.54
CA VAL A 79 -0.40 10.89 0.86
C VAL A 79 -1.13 9.71 0.22
N GLY A 80 -2.40 9.54 0.57
CA GLY A 80 -3.27 8.53 -0.02
C GLY A 80 -4.21 9.13 -1.06
N LEU A 81 -4.19 8.60 -2.29
CA LEU A 81 -5.23 8.80 -3.29
C LEU A 81 -6.23 7.66 -3.21
N VAL A 82 -7.45 7.97 -2.80
CA VAL A 82 -8.53 7.00 -2.72
C VAL A 82 -9.46 7.22 -3.91
N GLY A 83 -9.55 6.22 -4.79
CA GLY A 83 -10.46 6.21 -5.93
C GLY A 83 -11.61 5.20 -5.73
N GLU A 84 -12.21 4.76 -6.85
CA GLU A 84 -13.35 3.85 -6.87
C GLU A 84 -12.94 2.37 -6.83
N GLN A 85 -11.69 2.06 -7.16
CA GLN A 85 -11.17 0.69 -7.25
C GLN A 85 -10.09 0.42 -6.19
N TYR A 86 -10.24 -0.68 -5.43
CA TYR A 86 -9.19 -1.15 -4.50
C TYR A 86 -7.90 -1.55 -5.22
N GLY A 87 -8.00 -1.92 -6.50
CA GLY A 87 -6.91 -2.46 -7.29
C GLY A 87 -6.61 -3.92 -6.96
N ASP A 88 -5.41 -4.37 -7.33
CA ASP A 88 -4.93 -5.72 -7.07
C ASP A 88 -4.67 -5.92 -5.56
N ALA A 89 -5.69 -6.42 -4.85
CA ALA A 89 -5.51 -6.92 -3.49
C ALA A 89 -4.73 -8.24 -3.54
N CYS A 90 -3.43 -8.17 -3.25
CA CYS A 90 -2.60 -9.36 -3.09
C CYS A 90 -2.96 -10.08 -1.78
N LEU A 91 -2.97 -11.42 -1.83
CA LEU A 91 -2.98 -12.22 -0.63
C LEU A 91 -1.73 -11.92 0.22
N PRO A 92 -1.84 -11.86 1.55
CA PRO A 92 -0.71 -11.58 2.43
C PRO A 92 0.36 -12.66 2.28
N GLU A 93 1.61 -12.27 2.07
CA GLU A 93 2.72 -13.22 1.92
C GLU A 93 3.03 -13.99 3.21
N GLN A 94 2.73 -13.38 4.35
CA GLN A 94 2.85 -13.94 5.68
C GLN A 94 1.63 -13.55 6.50
N VAL A 95 1.09 -14.51 7.26
CA VAL A 95 -0.03 -14.31 8.19
C VAL A 95 0.34 -14.96 9.51
N GLU A 96 0.06 -14.31 10.64
CA GLU A 96 0.34 -14.93 11.93
C GLU A 96 -0.45 -16.25 12.08
N ALA A 97 0.13 -17.25 12.75
CA ALA A 97 -0.54 -18.54 12.92
C ALA A 97 -1.90 -18.43 13.63
N SER A 98 -2.05 -17.50 14.57
CA SER A 98 -3.32 -17.25 15.26
C SER A 98 -4.41 -16.73 14.30
N GLU A 99 -4.07 -15.73 13.47
CA GLU A 99 -4.95 -15.14 12.47
C GLU A 99 -5.31 -16.14 11.37
N PHE A 100 -4.33 -16.91 10.88
CA PHE A 100 -4.57 -17.91 9.85
C PHE A 100 -5.52 -19.01 10.34
N GLN A 101 -5.36 -19.45 11.59
CA GLN A 101 -6.28 -20.40 12.22
C GLN A 101 -7.70 -19.83 12.34
N LEU A 102 -7.85 -18.54 12.68
CA LEU A 102 -9.16 -17.89 12.73
C LEU A 102 -9.83 -17.89 11.35
N ILE A 103 -9.07 -17.59 10.28
CA ILE A 103 -9.57 -17.64 8.90
C ILE A 103 -10.06 -19.05 8.57
N LEU A 104 -9.28 -20.10 8.86
CA LEU A 104 -9.68 -21.49 8.63
C LEU A 104 -10.98 -21.85 9.37
N GLN A 105 -11.12 -21.44 10.63
CA GLN A 105 -12.32 -21.68 11.43
C GLN A 105 -13.56 -21.01 10.84
N VAL A 106 -13.43 -19.76 10.38
CA VAL A 106 -14.53 -19.04 9.72
C VAL A 106 -14.90 -19.71 8.40
N CYS A 107 -13.91 -20.11 7.60
CA CYS A 107 -14.14 -20.84 6.35
C CYS A 107 -14.93 -22.14 6.59
N GLN A 108 -14.51 -22.94 7.57
CA GLN A 108 -15.20 -24.20 7.93
C GLN A 108 -16.63 -23.94 8.40
N ARG A 109 -16.85 -22.92 9.23
CA ARG A 109 -18.20 -22.53 9.71
C ARG A 109 -19.12 -22.11 8.57
N MET A 110 -18.57 -21.44 7.56
CA MET A 110 -19.30 -21.02 6.36
C MET A 110 -19.44 -22.13 5.30
N GLY A 111 -18.88 -23.32 5.54
CA GLY A 111 -18.91 -24.44 4.60
C GLY A 111 -17.94 -24.31 3.41
N PHE A 112 -16.96 -23.43 3.49
CA PHE A 112 -15.91 -23.30 2.47
C PHE A 112 -14.81 -24.36 2.65
N LYS A 113 -14.32 -24.90 1.54
CA LYS A 113 -13.18 -25.84 1.54
C LYS A 113 -11.88 -25.08 1.85
N THR A 114 -11.13 -25.56 2.85
CA THR A 114 -9.85 -24.96 3.27
C THR A 114 -8.63 -25.55 2.57
N ASP A 115 -8.78 -26.67 1.84
CA ASP A 115 -7.68 -27.40 1.18
C ASP A 115 -6.78 -26.52 0.30
N VAL A 116 -7.37 -25.52 -0.37
CA VAL A 116 -6.62 -24.61 -1.26
C VAL A 116 -5.74 -23.69 -0.43
N LEU A 117 -6.28 -23.12 0.66
CA LEU A 117 -5.54 -22.21 1.53
C LEU A 117 -4.39 -22.94 2.23
N GLU A 118 -4.64 -24.16 2.72
CA GLU A 118 -3.63 -25.02 3.37
C GLU A 118 -2.55 -25.53 2.40
N LYS A 119 -2.85 -25.62 1.10
CA LYS A 119 -1.84 -25.92 0.06
C LYS A 119 -1.01 -24.70 -0.31
N CYS A 120 -1.61 -23.51 -0.33
CA CYS A 120 -0.92 -22.27 -0.69
C CYS A 120 0.00 -21.74 0.42
N TYR A 121 -0.34 -22.01 1.68
CA TYR A 121 0.39 -21.52 2.85
C TYR A 121 1.00 -22.65 3.65
N ARG A 122 2.25 -22.46 4.08
CA ARG A 122 2.95 -23.40 4.96
C ARG A 122 3.29 -22.71 6.27
N ARG A 123 3.02 -23.41 7.37
CA ARG A 123 3.43 -22.98 8.70
C ARG A 123 4.96 -22.95 8.80
N ASP A 124 5.50 -21.83 9.25
CA ASP A 124 6.91 -21.62 9.56
C ASP A 124 7.06 -21.34 11.07
N GLU A 125 7.67 -22.29 11.77
CA GLU A 125 7.93 -22.21 13.21
C GLU A 125 9.20 -21.40 13.55
N ASN A 126 10.00 -20.99 12.55
CA ASN A 126 11.20 -20.17 12.78
C ASN A 126 10.87 -18.68 12.91
N THR A 127 9.65 -18.28 12.56
CA THR A 127 9.15 -16.92 12.74
C THR A 127 8.68 -16.73 14.19
N ILE A 128 8.94 -15.56 14.78
CA ILE A 128 8.49 -15.21 16.12
C ILE A 128 7.61 -13.95 16.00
N PRO A 129 6.28 -14.04 16.18
CA PRO A 129 5.51 -15.27 16.45
C PRO A 129 5.43 -16.22 15.23
N PRO A 130 5.10 -17.52 15.43
CA PRO A 130 4.93 -18.47 14.34
C PRO A 130 3.90 -18.00 13.32
N SER A 131 4.22 -18.16 12.04
CA SER A 131 3.44 -17.61 10.94
C SER A 131 3.22 -18.62 9.83
N PHE A 132 2.22 -18.41 8.99
CA PHE A 132 2.03 -19.13 7.74
C PHE A 132 2.57 -18.28 6.59
N CYS A 133 3.52 -18.85 5.86
CA CYS A 133 4.18 -18.22 4.71
C CYS A 133 3.61 -18.79 3.40
N MET A 134 3.36 -17.91 2.43
CA MET A 134 2.89 -18.32 1.11
C MET A 134 4.02 -19.02 0.34
N LEU A 135 3.74 -20.21 -0.20
CA LEU A 135 4.75 -21.05 -0.87
C LEU A 135 5.13 -20.54 -2.26
N GLU A 136 4.16 -20.03 -2.98
CA GLU A 136 4.37 -19.30 -4.23
C GLU A 136 3.73 -17.94 -4.05
N PRO A 137 4.52 -16.84 -3.96
CA PRO A 137 3.96 -15.51 -4.09
C PRO A 137 3.31 -15.50 -5.48
N SER A 138 1.98 -15.65 -5.52
CA SER A 138 1.25 -15.64 -6.77
C SER A 138 1.42 -14.22 -7.31
N ARG A 139 2.43 -14.00 -8.16
CA ARG A 139 2.73 -12.69 -8.75
C ARG A 139 1.51 -12.11 -9.47
N ARG A 140 0.53 -12.97 -9.80
CA ARG A 140 -0.81 -12.64 -10.23
C ARG A 140 -1.76 -13.70 -9.68
N CYS A 141 -2.33 -13.48 -8.49
CA CYS A 141 -3.67 -14.00 -8.31
C CYS A 141 -4.54 -13.20 -9.29
N LYS A 142 -4.93 -13.81 -10.42
CA LYS A 142 -5.91 -13.22 -11.34
C LYS A 142 -7.23 -13.16 -10.56
N GLN A 143 -7.47 -12.09 -9.81
CA GLN A 143 -8.60 -12.05 -8.90
C GLN A 143 -9.41 -10.77 -9.06
N THR A 144 -10.70 -10.97 -8.89
CA THR A 144 -11.80 -10.07 -9.23
C THR A 144 -11.62 -8.71 -8.60
N SER A 145 -11.81 -7.65 -9.38
CA SER A 145 -11.99 -6.29 -8.90
C SER A 145 -13.02 -6.30 -7.76
N VAL A 146 -12.55 -6.22 -6.51
CA VAL A 146 -13.45 -5.99 -5.38
C VAL A 146 -13.79 -4.51 -5.42
N GLN A 147 -15.09 -4.18 -5.50
CA GLN A 147 -15.53 -2.79 -5.47
C GLN A 147 -15.42 -2.23 -4.05
N ALA A 148 -14.98 -0.99 -3.94
CA ALA A 148 -14.87 -0.28 -2.68
C ALA A 148 -16.23 0.08 -2.11
N SER A 149 -16.85 -0.86 -1.41
CA SER A 149 -18.03 -0.54 -0.61
C SER A 149 -17.67 -0.11 0.80
N ASN A 150 -16.74 -0.73 1.55
CA ASN A 150 -16.47 -0.33 2.94
C ASN A 150 -15.15 -0.90 3.53
N ALA A 151 -13.98 -0.38 3.13
CA ALA A 151 -12.72 -0.71 3.79
C ALA A 151 -11.94 0.58 4.06
N PHE A 152 -12.08 1.08 5.29
CA PHE A 152 -11.18 2.08 5.86
C PHE A 152 -9.93 1.34 6.34
N PHE A 153 -8.76 1.64 5.76
CA PHE A 153 -7.50 1.31 6.43
C PHE A 153 -7.32 2.29 7.58
N TYR A 154 -7.48 1.81 8.81
CA TYR A 154 -6.87 2.45 9.97
C TYR A 154 -5.41 2.01 10.00
N MET A 155 -4.50 2.93 9.73
CA MET A 155 -3.10 2.77 10.15
C MET A 155 -3.07 3.25 11.61
N GLU A 156 -2.95 2.31 12.54
CA GLU A 156 -2.97 2.63 13.97
C GLU A 156 -1.75 3.49 14.32
N ARG A 157 -2.07 4.68 14.84
CA ARG A 157 -1.16 5.68 15.38
C ARG A 157 -0.98 5.37 16.85
N ASP A 158 0.23 5.21 17.34
CA ASP A 158 0.56 6.10 18.46
C ASP A 158 1.51 7.13 17.85
N SER A 159 0.93 8.26 17.42
CA SER A 159 1.57 9.40 16.73
C SER A 159 1.84 9.29 15.22
N LEU A 160 0.79 9.17 14.39
CA LEU A 160 0.79 9.96 13.14
C LEU A 160 0.13 11.29 13.53
N ASP A 161 0.60 12.44 13.10
CA ASP A 161 -0.18 13.68 13.11
C ASP A 161 -0.25 14.15 11.64
N LEU A 162 -1.46 14.38 11.13
CA LEU A 162 -1.78 14.66 9.73
C LEU A 162 -1.47 13.54 8.69
N LEU A 163 -2.25 12.46 8.72
CA LEU A 163 -2.52 11.67 7.51
C LEU A 163 -3.57 12.42 6.68
N HIS A 164 -3.18 13.09 5.60
CA HIS A 164 -4.12 13.72 4.66
C HIS A 164 -4.54 12.71 3.58
N PHE A 165 -5.81 12.29 3.63
CA PHE A 165 -6.44 11.54 2.54
C PHE A 165 -7.01 12.53 1.53
N ILE A 166 -6.70 12.34 0.25
CA ILE A 166 -7.42 12.99 -0.84
C ILE A 166 -8.38 11.95 -1.41
N THR A 167 -9.68 12.09 -1.09
CA THR A 167 -10.73 11.31 -1.74
C THR A 167 -10.96 11.90 -3.13
N ILE A 168 -10.76 11.09 -4.17
CA ILE A 168 -11.05 11.43 -5.55
C ILE A 168 -12.42 10.85 -5.87
N SER A 169 -13.49 11.63 -5.67
CA SER A 169 -14.78 11.33 -6.30
C SER A 169 -14.70 11.80 -7.75
N GLY A 170 -14.79 10.88 -8.71
CA GLY A 170 -14.65 11.19 -10.13
C GLY A 170 -15.51 12.36 -10.57
N CYS A 171 -14.87 13.38 -11.18
CA CYS A 171 -15.60 14.33 -12.01
C CYS A 171 -16.07 13.58 -13.27
N LYS A 172 -17.36 13.22 -13.31
CA LYS A 172 -18.07 13.07 -14.58
C LYS A 172 -18.36 14.45 -15.16
#